data_AF-A0A318U1Z1-F1
#
_entry.id   AF-A0A318U1Z1-F1
#
_cell.length_a   1.000
_cell.length_b   1.000
_cell.length_c   1.000
_cell.angle_alpha   90.00
_cell.angle_beta   90.00
_cell.angle_gamma   90.00
#
_symmetry.space_group_name_H-M   'P 1'
#
loop_
_entity.id
_entity.type
_entity.pdbx_description
1 polymer ?
#
loop_
_entity_poly.entity_id
_entity_poly.type
_entity_poly.pdbx_seq_one_letter_code
_entity_poly.pdbx_strand_id
1 'polypeptide(L)'
;MRGRRAFLKLVPAALCALVLPAAAGNGGGFAEAFEALTPAQRQQVQSMLVLADLYQGDVDGDWGPETEQAIAASVRHIIRRSQGQDLPDVSTRAARAAYLRDLAQGGYDMWMTPEAGFCVSCIVH
;
A
#
# COMPACT_ATOMS: atom_id res chain seq x y z
N MET A 1 -4.64 14.74 64.77
CA MET A 1 -3.77 13.63 65.20
C MET A 1 -3.03 13.10 63.97
N ARG A 2 -1.68 13.10 63.98
CA ARG A 2 -0.82 12.61 62.89
C ARG A 2 -0.63 11.09 63.02
N GLY A 3 -1.06 10.31 62.04
CA GLY A 3 -0.69 8.90 61.90
C GLY A 3 0.33 8.72 60.78
N ARG A 4 1.61 8.50 61.15
CA ARG A 4 2.66 7.95 60.28
C ARG A 4 2.87 6.49 60.69
N ARG A 5 2.98 5.57 59.72
CA ARG A 5 3.63 4.24 59.70
C ARG A 5 3.02 3.46 58.52
N ALA A 6 3.70 2.65 57.72
CA ALA A 6 5.10 2.31 57.60
C ALA A 6 5.34 1.71 56.21
N PHE A 7 6.55 1.92 55.74
CA PHE A 7 7.33 1.28 54.70
C PHE A 7 7.01 -0.20 54.31
N LEU A 8 7.04 -0.42 52.99
CA LEU A 8 7.83 -1.44 52.26
C LEU A 8 7.15 -2.76 51.83
N LYS A 9 7.41 -3.08 50.54
CA LYS A 9 7.36 -4.38 49.84
C LYS A 9 5.94 -4.78 49.38
N LEU A 10 5.68 -5.22 48.15
CA LEU A 10 6.52 -5.94 47.19
C LEU A 10 5.79 -5.91 45.82
N VAL A 11 6.53 -5.70 44.74
CA VAL A 11 6.08 -5.98 43.35
C VAL A 11 6.13 -7.50 43.15
N PRO A 12 5.13 -8.10 42.49
CA PRO A 12 5.43 -8.85 41.27
C PRO A 12 4.39 -8.50 40.19
N ALA A 13 4.82 -8.02 39.04
CA ALA A 13 5.28 -8.82 37.91
C ALA A 13 4.19 -8.87 36.84
N ALA A 14 4.49 -8.19 35.74
CA ALA A 14 4.18 -8.61 34.38
C ALA A 14 2.79 -9.22 34.16
N LEU A 15 1.77 -8.36 34.06
CA LEU A 15 0.70 -8.66 33.11
C LEU A 15 1.22 -8.20 31.74
N CYS A 16 1.85 -9.11 31.02
CA CYS A 16 2.21 -8.93 29.62
C CYS A 16 0.98 -8.42 28.88
N ALA A 17 1.07 -7.18 28.41
CA ALA A 17 0.20 -6.65 27.39
C ALA A 17 0.26 -7.60 26.19
N LEU A 18 -0.80 -8.38 25.97
CA LEU A 18 -1.11 -8.87 24.64
C LEU A 18 -1.47 -7.64 23.80
N VAL A 19 -0.46 -6.93 23.34
CA VAL A 19 -0.58 -6.07 22.16
C VAL A 19 -0.76 -7.05 21.02
N LEU A 20 -2.00 -7.44 20.75
CA LEU A 20 -2.33 -8.01 19.45
C LEU A 20 -1.95 -6.92 18.43
N PRO A 21 -1.04 -7.16 17.48
CA PRO A 21 -1.05 -6.34 16.29
C PRO A 21 -2.41 -6.60 15.67
N ALA A 22 -3.30 -5.60 15.75
CA ALA A 22 -4.44 -5.53 14.87
C ALA A 22 -3.85 -5.39 13.46
N ALA A 23 -3.55 -6.52 12.81
CA ALA A 23 -3.48 -6.55 11.37
C ALA A 23 -4.83 -5.99 10.93
N ALA A 24 -4.81 -4.80 10.36
CA ALA A 24 -5.96 -4.12 9.82
C ALA A 24 -6.49 -4.94 8.62
N GLY A 25 -7.13 -6.06 8.90
CA GLY A 25 -7.83 -6.87 7.93
C GLY A 25 -9.30 -6.52 7.97
N ASN A 26 -9.69 -5.41 7.35
CA ASN A 26 -11.08 -5.17 6.98
C ASN A 26 -11.16 -4.36 5.69
N GLY A 27 -11.59 -5.05 4.63
CA GLY A 27 -11.58 -4.61 3.24
C GLY A 27 -10.75 -5.63 2.48
N GLY A 28 -11.34 -6.39 1.55
CA GLY A 28 -10.58 -7.28 0.70
C GLY A 28 -9.43 -6.48 0.09
N GLY A 29 -8.19 -6.73 0.54
CA GLY A 29 -7.11 -5.74 0.48
C GLY A 29 -6.20 -5.96 -0.70
N PHE A 30 -5.65 -4.87 -1.26
CA PHE A 30 -4.65 -4.95 -2.32
C PHE A 30 -3.42 -5.78 -1.91
N ALA A 31 -3.16 -5.94 -0.61
CA ALA A 31 -2.08 -6.76 -0.04
C ALA A 31 -2.00 -8.16 -0.67
N GLU A 32 -3.11 -8.90 -0.65
CA GLU A 32 -3.14 -10.29 -1.13
C GLU A 32 -2.98 -10.38 -2.66
N ALA A 33 -3.34 -9.33 -3.40
CA ALA A 33 -3.16 -9.26 -4.84
C ALA A 33 -1.73 -8.81 -5.21
N PHE A 34 -1.16 -7.92 -4.40
CA PHE A 34 0.19 -7.40 -4.55
C PHE A 34 1.23 -8.48 -4.22
N GLU A 35 1.06 -9.20 -3.12
CA GLU A 35 1.95 -10.30 -2.74
C GLU A 35 1.93 -11.48 -3.73
N ALA A 36 0.85 -11.63 -4.50
CA ALA A 36 0.75 -12.64 -5.55
C ALA A 36 1.52 -12.28 -6.83
N LEU A 37 1.99 -11.03 -6.98
CA LEU A 37 2.83 -10.60 -8.08
C LEU A 37 4.26 -11.12 -7.92
N THR A 38 5.00 -11.18 -9.02
CA THR A 38 6.45 -11.42 -8.95
C THR A 38 7.16 -10.22 -8.29
N PRO A 39 8.35 -10.40 -7.70
CA PRO A 39 9.10 -9.28 -7.11
C PRO A 39 9.33 -8.11 -8.10
N ALA A 40 9.64 -8.43 -9.36
CA ALA A 40 9.80 -7.44 -10.41
C ALA A 40 8.49 -6.65 -10.68
N GLN A 41 7.34 -7.33 -10.70
CA GLN A 41 6.04 -6.67 -10.85
C GLN A 41 5.70 -5.77 -9.66
N ARG A 42 6.05 -6.17 -8.43
CA ARG A 42 5.83 -5.35 -7.22
C ARG A 42 6.63 -4.05 -7.27
N GLN A 43 7.92 -4.15 -7.63
CA GLN A 43 8.79 -2.99 -7.85
C GLN A 43 8.27 -2.10 -8.99
N GLN A 44 7.76 -2.70 -10.06
CA GLN A 44 7.20 -1.95 -11.17
C GLN A 44 5.92 -1.21 -10.78
N VAL A 45 5.04 -1.81 -9.97
CA VAL A 45 3.88 -1.12 -9.38
C VAL A 45 4.34 0.07 -8.54
N GLN A 46 5.27 -0.12 -7.61
CA GLN A 46 5.79 0.97 -6.77
C GLN A 46 6.44 2.08 -7.63
N SER A 47 7.22 1.73 -8.66
CA SER A 47 7.81 2.69 -9.60
C SER A 47 6.76 3.56 -10.29
N MET A 48 5.67 2.95 -10.75
CA MET A 48 4.55 3.67 -11.34
C MET A 48 3.89 4.63 -10.35
N LEU A 49 3.79 4.23 -9.09
CA LEU A 49 3.23 5.08 -8.04
C LEU A 49 4.16 6.26 -7.69
N VAL A 50 5.48 6.06 -7.71
CA VAL A 50 6.46 7.16 -7.56
C VAL A 50 6.32 8.17 -8.69
N LEU A 51 6.24 7.70 -9.93
CA LEU A 51 6.12 8.59 -11.10
C LEU A 51 4.82 9.39 -11.12
N ALA A 52 3.76 8.84 -10.54
CA ALA A 52 2.49 9.53 -10.35
C ALA A 52 2.47 10.48 -9.14
N ASP A 53 3.59 10.59 -8.41
CA ASP A 53 3.73 11.34 -7.14
C ASP A 53 2.73 10.85 -6.05
N LEU A 54 2.44 9.54 -6.06
CA LEU A 54 1.52 8.89 -5.11
C LEU A 54 2.22 8.07 -4.04
N TYR A 55 3.51 7.77 -4.25
CA TYR A 55 4.32 6.96 -3.35
C TYR A 55 5.68 7.61 -3.15
N GLN A 56 6.08 7.79 -1.89
CA GLN A 56 7.34 8.45 -1.49
C GLN A 56 8.30 7.48 -0.79
N GLY A 57 7.89 6.22 -0.62
CA GLY A 57 8.72 5.17 -0.06
C GLY A 57 9.68 4.57 -1.09
N ASP A 58 10.51 3.66 -0.62
CA ASP A 58 11.48 2.97 -1.47
C ASP A 58 10.80 1.97 -2.42
N VAL A 59 11.38 1.82 -3.62
CA VAL A 59 10.97 0.81 -4.60
C VAL A 59 11.67 -0.51 -4.28
N ASP A 60 11.23 -1.16 -3.22
CA ASP A 60 11.79 -2.43 -2.70
C ASP A 60 10.98 -3.66 -3.14
N GLY A 61 9.72 -3.46 -3.54
CA GLY A 61 8.76 -4.50 -3.85
C GLY A 61 8.08 -5.10 -2.62
N ASP A 62 8.25 -4.50 -1.44
CA ASP A 62 7.64 -4.96 -0.20
C ASP A 62 6.27 -4.30 0.04
N TRP A 63 5.41 -5.00 0.78
CA TRP A 63 4.11 -4.48 1.16
C TRP A 63 4.20 -3.67 2.45
N GLY A 64 3.69 -2.44 2.42
CA GLY A 64 3.54 -1.61 3.60
C GLY A 64 2.30 -0.70 3.58
N PRO A 65 1.99 -0.04 4.71
CA PRO A 65 0.85 0.89 4.79
C PRO A 65 0.91 2.03 3.77
N GLU A 66 2.11 2.47 3.40
CA GLU A 66 2.31 3.50 2.38
C GLU A 66 2.00 2.97 0.97
N THR A 67 2.43 1.74 0.67
CA THR A 67 2.11 1.06 -0.59
C THR A 67 0.61 0.88 -0.75
N GLU A 68 -0.09 0.46 0.33
CA GLU A 68 -1.54 0.31 0.33
C GLU A 68 -2.25 1.63 0.03
N GLN A 69 -1.83 2.70 0.70
CA GLN A 69 -2.39 4.03 0.51
C GLN A 69 -2.16 4.55 -0.91
N ALA A 70 -0.96 4.35 -1.44
CA ALA A 70 -0.59 4.76 -2.80
C ALA A 70 -1.42 4.01 -3.86
N ILE A 71 -1.60 2.70 -3.72
CA ILE A 71 -2.45 1.90 -4.63
C ILE A 71 -3.91 2.34 -4.54
N ALA A 72 -4.43 2.63 -3.35
CA ALA A 72 -5.78 3.17 -3.21
C ALA A 72 -5.90 4.58 -3.83
N ALA A 73 -4.84 5.39 -3.74
CA ALA A 73 -4.79 6.72 -4.32
C ALA A 73 -4.69 6.69 -5.85
N SER A 74 -4.02 5.70 -6.44
CA SER A 74 -3.87 5.58 -7.90
C SER A 74 -5.19 5.30 -8.61
N VAL A 75 -6.09 4.51 -8.00
CA VAL A 75 -7.46 4.34 -8.53
C VAL A 75 -8.15 5.70 -8.65
N ARG A 76 -8.10 6.53 -7.59
CA ARG A 76 -8.69 7.87 -7.62
C ARG A 76 -7.95 8.82 -8.57
N HIS A 77 -6.63 8.67 -8.72
CA HIS A 77 -5.81 9.46 -9.65
C HIS A 77 -6.24 9.21 -11.09
N ILE A 78 -6.35 7.93 -11.49
CA ILE A 78 -6.77 7.53 -12.83
C ILE A 78 -8.14 8.11 -13.15
N ILE A 79 -9.12 7.95 -12.25
CA ILE A 79 -10.48 8.47 -12.47
C ILE A 79 -10.48 10.00 -12.66
N ARG A 80 -9.73 10.74 -11.83
CA ARG A 80 -9.67 12.21 -11.95
C ARG A 80 -9.02 12.65 -13.25
N ARG A 81 -7.91 12.02 -13.62
CA ARG A 81 -7.13 12.44 -14.79
C ARG A 81 -7.76 12.01 -16.12
N SER A 82 -8.43 10.86 -16.13
CA SER A 82 -9.24 10.40 -17.26
C SER A 82 -10.60 11.10 -17.34
N GLN A 83 -10.92 12.01 -16.42
CA GLN A 83 -12.24 12.66 -16.32
C GLN A 83 -13.40 11.65 -16.21
N GLY A 84 -13.14 10.49 -15.60
CA GLY A 84 -14.09 9.40 -15.44
C GLY A 84 -14.27 8.52 -16.68
N GLN A 85 -13.51 8.74 -17.75
CA GLN A 85 -13.53 7.87 -18.94
C GLN A 85 -12.97 6.49 -18.63
N ASP A 86 -11.98 6.42 -17.73
CA ASP A 86 -11.42 5.16 -17.23
C ASP A 86 -11.76 4.96 -15.75
N LEU A 87 -12.42 3.83 -15.48
CA LEU A 87 -12.88 3.41 -14.16
C LEU A 87 -12.27 2.03 -13.85
N PRO A 88 -11.11 1.97 -13.18
CA PRO A 88 -10.51 0.70 -12.79
C PRO A 88 -11.45 -0.13 -11.92
N ASP A 89 -11.76 -1.36 -12.33
CA ASP A 89 -12.49 -2.29 -11.48
C ASP A 89 -11.55 -2.86 -10.42
N VAL A 90 -11.87 -2.56 -9.17
CA VAL A 90 -11.15 -3.06 -7.97
C VAL A 90 -12.13 -3.68 -6.97
N SER A 91 -13.34 -4.02 -7.42
CA SER A 91 -14.42 -4.51 -6.58
C SER A 91 -14.21 -5.94 -6.07
N THR A 92 -13.52 -6.77 -6.86
CA THR A 92 -13.25 -8.18 -6.53
C THR A 92 -11.76 -8.44 -6.33
N ARG A 93 -11.44 -9.58 -5.71
CA ARG A 93 -10.05 -10.06 -5.57
C ARG A 93 -9.38 -10.19 -6.95
N ALA A 94 -10.07 -10.82 -7.90
CA ALA A 94 -9.56 -11.02 -9.25
C ALA A 94 -9.36 -9.69 -9.99
N ALA A 95 -10.29 -8.76 -9.85
CA ALA A 95 -10.21 -7.43 -10.46
C ALA A 95 -9.02 -6.63 -9.89
N ARG A 96 -8.79 -6.66 -8.58
CA ARG A 96 -7.59 -6.05 -7.96
C ARG A 96 -6.28 -6.65 -8.46
N ALA A 97 -6.22 -7.98 -8.63
CA ALA A 97 -5.05 -8.64 -9.20
C ALA A 97 -4.85 -8.33 -10.69
N ALA A 98 -5.93 -8.12 -11.46
CA ALA A 98 -5.84 -7.62 -12.83
C ALA A 98 -5.31 -6.18 -12.85
N TYR A 99 -5.93 -5.29 -12.07
CA TYR A 99 -5.52 -3.90 -11.92
C TYR A 99 -4.03 -3.73 -11.61
N LEU A 100 -3.49 -4.48 -10.64
CA LEU A 100 -2.08 -4.39 -10.29
C LEU A 100 -1.15 -4.94 -11.38
N ARG A 101 -1.57 -5.98 -12.11
CA ARG A 101 -0.81 -6.48 -13.27
C ARG A 101 -0.80 -5.49 -14.41
N ASP A 102 -1.91 -4.79 -14.65
CA ASP A 102 -2.01 -3.75 -15.67
C ASP A 102 -1.14 -2.54 -15.28
N LEU A 103 -1.16 -2.15 -14.00
CA LEU A 103 -0.28 -1.11 -13.48
C LEU A 103 1.20 -1.50 -13.63
N ALA A 104 1.57 -2.74 -13.32
CA ALA A 104 2.92 -3.25 -13.53
C ALA A 104 3.32 -3.29 -15.03
N GLN A 105 2.37 -3.42 -15.94
CA GLN A 105 2.64 -3.47 -17.38
C GLN A 105 2.58 -2.08 -18.05
N GLY A 106 2.32 -1.03 -17.29
CA GLY A 106 2.15 0.32 -17.83
C GLY A 106 0.80 0.56 -18.52
N GLY A 107 -0.21 -0.29 -18.28
CA GLY A 107 -1.55 -0.15 -18.86
C GLY A 107 -2.26 1.16 -18.48
N TYR A 108 -1.78 1.85 -17.45
CA TYR A 108 -2.27 3.16 -17.01
C TYR A 108 -1.27 4.31 -17.23
N ASP A 109 -0.20 4.13 -18.03
CA ASP A 109 0.87 5.12 -18.21
C ASP A 109 0.34 6.50 -18.62
N MET A 110 -0.64 6.55 -19.53
CA MET A 110 -1.27 7.81 -19.95
C MET A 110 -1.87 8.61 -18.79
N TRP A 111 -2.31 7.92 -17.73
CA TRP A 111 -2.93 8.55 -16.57
C TRP A 111 -1.99 8.67 -15.38
N MET A 112 -0.95 7.85 -15.29
CA MET A 112 -0.04 7.82 -14.15
C MET A 112 1.19 8.69 -14.36
N THR A 113 1.67 8.87 -15.60
CA THR A 113 2.89 9.64 -15.87
C THR A 113 2.58 11.11 -16.16
N PRO A 114 3.31 12.10 -15.59
CA PRO A 114 3.01 13.52 -15.82
C PRO A 114 3.17 13.93 -17.28
N GLU A 115 4.07 13.27 -18.01
CA GLU A 115 4.33 13.51 -19.42
C GLU A 115 3.74 12.35 -20.20
N ALA A 116 2.64 12.58 -20.93
CA ALA A 116 1.97 11.53 -21.69
C ALA A 116 2.95 10.90 -22.70
N GLY A 117 3.54 9.75 -22.34
CA GLY A 117 4.36 8.96 -23.28
C GLY A 117 5.67 8.35 -22.76
N PHE A 118 6.05 8.49 -21.48
CA PHE A 118 7.24 7.75 -21.00
C PHE A 118 6.87 6.37 -20.46
N CYS A 119 7.18 5.34 -21.24
CA CYS A 119 6.97 3.94 -20.89
C CYS A 119 8.01 3.51 -19.85
N VAL A 120 7.58 3.20 -18.63
CA VAL A 120 8.49 2.74 -17.54
C VAL A 120 9.00 1.33 -17.83
N SER A 121 8.23 0.55 -18.59
CA SER A 121 8.65 -0.78 -19.06
C SER A 121 9.86 -0.73 -20.01
N CYS A 122 10.29 0.44 -20.49
CA CYS A 122 11.47 0.58 -21.36
C CYS A 122 12.79 0.77 -20.59
N ILE A 123 12.80 0.82 -19.26
CA ILE A 123 14.03 1.03 -18.46
C ILE A 123 14.73 -0.29 -18.06
N VAL A 124 14.05 -1.44 -18.14
CA VAL A 124 14.57 -2.73 -17.61
C VAL A 124 14.70 -3.81 -18.70
N HIS A 125 15.21 -3.43 -19.88
CA HIS A 125 15.67 -4.35 -20.92
C HIS A 125 16.96 -3.82 -21.55
#